data_AF-A0AAW7PV84-F1
#
_entry.id   AF-A0AAW7PV84-F1
#
_cell.length_a   1.000
_cell.length_b   1.000
_cell.length_c   1.000
_cell.angle_alpha   90.00
_cell.angle_beta   90.00
_cell.angle_gamma   90.00
#
_symmetry.space_group_name_H-M   'P 1'
#
loop_
_entity.id
_entity.type
_entity.pdbx_description
1 polymer ?
#
loop_
_entity_poly.entity_id
_entity_poly.type
_entity_poly.pdbx_seq_one_letter_code
_entity_poly.pdbx_strand_id
1 'polypeptide(L)'
;MKAIELYNELEPTFKLIVQGYNLFDKYQTDKHRKIVTSFHRNILDGNESEERIKYEQENIKANQDDYFTLLKFAIEDEEEEKVDLYTNVYKYIRDNQHLEKSLKRFLLKAAKDIPFSAVELLPKIYIHQKYHTKLKNLNDYLQSLYKSNDYETSILENYKLINNGRGAFGPIQYNVSKKYFTLIIDVFFGKENIIPEKYGIEVWKNKHAIILSEDVFGEEEPIPLIKKILYENSIQYEVLTYQNIDFNNYSYIICVVTNSNYDSVNNFKLDNLQYNTIIKKVTLSNNFPNSEVFNLTKNDDINRFKEVFSD
;
A
#
# COMPACT_ATOMS: atom_id res chain seq x y z
N MET A 1 24.51 27.95 60.79
CA MET A 1 24.82 26.73 60.01
C MET A 1 23.53 26.19 59.40
N LYS A 2 22.90 26.94 58.48
CA LYS A 2 21.63 26.54 57.83
C LYS A 2 21.50 27.03 56.39
N ALA A 3 21.99 28.23 56.07
CA ALA A 3 21.89 28.78 54.71
C ALA A 3 23.03 28.31 53.77
N ILE A 4 24.26 28.22 54.27
CA ILE A 4 25.45 27.83 53.49
C ILE A 4 25.41 26.33 53.13
N GLU A 5 24.93 25.48 54.03
CA GLU A 5 24.74 24.05 53.74
C GLU A 5 23.60 23.80 52.75
N LEU A 6 22.46 24.50 52.88
CA LEU A 6 21.39 24.46 51.89
C LEU A 6 21.87 24.92 50.51
N TYR A 7 22.69 25.98 50.46
CA TYR A 7 23.24 26.50 49.21
C TYR A 7 24.18 25.47 48.54
N ASN A 8 25.05 24.83 49.32
CA ASN A 8 25.96 23.80 48.83
C ASN A 8 25.24 22.51 48.40
N GLU A 9 24.10 22.15 49.01
CA GLU A 9 23.25 21.04 48.56
C GLU A 9 22.46 21.38 47.29
N LEU A 10 22.01 22.63 47.15
CA LEU A 10 21.19 23.07 46.01
C LEU A 10 22.04 23.47 44.80
N GLU A 11 23.29 23.90 44.97
CA GLU A 11 24.19 24.33 43.89
C GLU A 11 24.39 23.26 42.79
N PRO A 12 24.63 21.97 43.11
CA PRO A 12 24.71 20.92 42.09
C PRO A 12 23.39 20.76 41.32
N THR A 13 22.26 20.87 42.00
CA THR A 13 20.92 20.77 41.39
C THR A 13 20.67 21.94 40.45
N PHE A 14 21.00 23.17 40.84
CA PHE A 14 20.89 24.34 39.97
C PHE A 14 21.83 24.25 38.75
N LYS A 15 23.05 23.76 38.91
CA LYS A 15 23.97 23.51 37.79
C LYS A 15 23.38 22.51 36.79
N LEU A 16 22.80 21.41 37.28
CA LEU A 16 22.13 20.43 36.43
C LEU A 16 20.91 21.01 35.70
N ILE A 17 20.10 21.82 36.38
CA ILE A 17 18.95 22.52 35.78
C ILE A 17 19.42 23.43 34.64
N VAL A 18 20.42 24.29 34.88
CA VAL A 18 20.95 25.20 33.85
C VAL A 18 21.57 24.44 32.68
N GLN A 19 22.32 23.36 32.96
CA GLN A 19 22.87 22.49 31.91
C GLN A 19 21.75 21.82 31.10
N GLY A 20 20.69 21.34 31.75
CA GLY A 20 19.53 20.75 31.10
C GLY A 20 18.79 21.76 30.20
N TYR A 21 18.59 22.99 30.66
CA TYR A 21 18.00 24.06 29.87
C TYR A 21 18.86 24.40 28.64
N ASN A 22 20.18 24.57 28.80
CA ASN A 22 21.07 24.88 27.69
C ASN A 22 21.14 23.74 26.66
N LEU A 23 21.12 22.48 27.12
CA LEU A 23 21.08 21.32 26.24
C LEU A 23 19.76 21.27 25.46
N PHE A 24 18.63 21.50 26.13
CA PHE A 24 17.31 21.54 25.52
C PHE A 24 17.20 22.66 24.48
N ASP A 25 17.62 23.88 24.82
CA ASP A 25 17.57 25.05 23.94
C ASP A 25 18.40 24.84 22.67
N LYS A 26 19.62 24.32 22.83
CA LYS A 26 20.48 23.98 21.70
C LYS A 26 19.84 22.90 20.82
N TYR A 27 19.33 21.83 21.43
CA TYR A 27 18.66 20.75 20.71
C TYR A 27 17.44 21.24 19.92
N GLN A 28 16.58 22.04 20.56
CA GLN A 28 15.39 22.61 19.91
C GLN A 28 15.77 23.56 18.76
N THR A 29 16.79 24.40 18.96
CA THR A 29 17.27 25.31 17.92
C THR A 29 17.83 24.56 16.72
N ASP A 30 18.66 23.54 16.96
CA ASP A 30 19.24 22.71 15.91
C ASP A 30 18.16 21.89 15.17
N LYS A 31 17.21 21.28 15.90
CA LYS A 31 16.05 20.58 15.33
C LYS A 31 15.21 21.52 14.46
N HIS A 32 14.84 22.69 14.97
CA HIS A 32 14.06 23.68 14.25
C HIS A 32 14.76 24.11 12.96
N ARG A 33 16.06 24.43 13.05
CA ARG A 33 16.86 24.81 11.87
C ARG A 33 16.90 23.70 10.83
N LYS A 34 17.08 22.44 11.26
CA LYS A 34 17.08 21.27 10.36
C LYS A 34 15.74 21.13 9.65
N ILE A 35 14.62 21.13 10.39
CA ILE A 35 13.26 21.00 9.84
C ILE A 35 12.95 22.12 8.86
N VAL A 36 13.18 23.38 9.25
CA VAL A 36 12.94 24.54 8.40
C VAL A 36 13.77 24.43 7.12
N THR A 37 15.05 24.07 7.24
CA THR A 37 15.93 23.90 6.07
C THR A 37 15.43 22.79 5.15
N SER A 38 15.06 21.62 5.68
CA SER A 38 14.52 20.52 4.90
C SER A 38 13.21 20.90 4.20
N PHE A 39 12.30 21.56 4.92
CA PHE A 39 11.02 22.00 4.36
C PHE A 39 11.23 22.92 3.15
N HIS A 40 12.09 23.94 3.27
CA HIS A 40 12.38 24.85 2.17
C HIS A 40 13.12 24.16 1.02
N ARG A 41 14.11 23.31 1.33
CA ARG A 41 14.83 22.54 0.31
C ARG A 41 13.87 21.67 -0.49
N ASN A 42 13.02 20.90 0.16
CA ASN A 42 12.07 20.04 -0.51
C ASN A 42 11.07 20.81 -1.37
N ILE A 43 10.63 22.00 -0.95
CA ILE A 43 9.80 22.86 -1.82
C ILE A 43 10.53 23.23 -3.10
N LEU A 44 11.82 23.54 -3.00
CA LEU A 44 12.67 23.98 -4.11
C LEU A 44 13.25 22.82 -4.94
N ASP A 45 13.37 21.62 -4.37
CA ASP A 45 13.89 20.44 -5.03
C ASP A 45 12.86 19.92 -6.04
N GLY A 46 13.13 20.24 -7.29
CA GLY A 46 12.46 19.79 -8.50
C GLY A 46 13.32 20.23 -9.69
N ASN A 47 13.56 19.33 -10.64
CA ASN A 47 14.11 19.73 -11.95
C ASN A 47 13.02 20.51 -12.70
N GLU A 48 12.84 21.78 -12.35
CA GLU A 48 11.88 22.64 -13.02
C GLU A 48 12.56 23.35 -14.18
N SER A 49 12.03 23.14 -15.40
CA SER A 49 12.44 23.90 -16.57
C SER A 49 12.15 25.40 -16.33
N GLU A 50 12.94 26.28 -16.94
CA GLU A 50 12.73 27.74 -16.85
C GLU A 50 11.30 28.16 -17.26
N GLU A 51 10.67 27.41 -18.16
CA GLU A 51 9.27 27.58 -18.57
C GLU A 51 8.29 27.35 -17.42
N ARG A 52 8.54 26.32 -16.58
CA ARG A 52 7.71 26.03 -15.41
C ARG A 52 7.88 27.14 -14.38
N ILE A 53 9.11 27.55 -14.07
CA ILE A 53 9.39 28.66 -13.14
C ILE A 53 8.66 29.94 -13.55
N LYS A 54 8.69 30.30 -14.84
CA LYS A 54 7.95 31.46 -15.37
C LYS A 54 6.45 31.27 -15.25
N TYR A 55 5.92 30.09 -15.59
CA TYR A 55 4.51 29.78 -15.41
C TYR A 55 4.07 29.88 -13.95
N GLU A 56 4.86 29.36 -13.00
CA GLU A 56 4.57 29.42 -11.56
C GLU A 56 4.54 30.88 -11.07
N GLN A 57 5.50 31.71 -11.48
CA GLN A 57 5.54 33.14 -11.12
C GLN A 57 4.31 33.92 -11.62
N GLU A 58 3.80 33.57 -12.80
CA GLU A 58 2.69 34.28 -13.44
C GLU A 58 1.31 33.76 -13.01
N ASN A 59 1.19 32.45 -12.71
CA ASN A 59 -0.11 31.78 -12.57
C ASN A 59 -0.35 31.12 -11.20
N ILE A 60 0.70 30.89 -10.40
CA ILE A 60 0.58 30.24 -9.08
C ILE A 60 0.73 31.28 -7.98
N LYS A 61 -0.38 31.63 -7.32
CA LYS A 61 -0.37 32.49 -6.13
C LYS A 61 -0.24 31.64 -4.86
N ALA A 62 0.98 31.48 -4.35
CA ALA A 62 1.22 30.84 -3.07
C ALA A 62 0.37 31.50 -1.96
N ASN A 63 -0.52 30.73 -1.32
CA ASN A 63 -1.29 31.21 -0.17
C ASN A 63 -0.41 31.16 1.09
N GLN A 64 -0.21 32.32 1.72
CA GLN A 64 0.60 32.45 2.94
C GLN A 64 0.06 31.59 4.09
N ASP A 65 -1.27 31.50 4.24
CA ASP A 65 -1.88 30.76 5.35
C ASP A 65 -1.56 29.26 5.26
N ASP A 66 -1.60 28.68 4.05
CA ASP A 66 -1.31 27.25 3.84
C ASP A 66 0.15 26.94 4.07
N TYR A 67 1.01 27.82 3.56
CA TYR A 67 2.46 27.73 3.74
C TYR A 67 2.83 27.71 5.23
N PHE A 68 2.38 28.74 5.98
CA PHE A 68 2.70 28.84 7.40
C PHE A 68 2.02 27.75 8.24
N THR A 69 0.83 27.28 7.84
CA THR A 69 0.17 26.15 8.52
C THR A 69 1.00 24.88 8.40
N LEU A 70 1.45 24.52 7.19
CA LEU A 70 2.23 23.30 6.95
C LEU A 70 3.66 23.40 7.50
N LEU A 71 4.28 24.57 7.42
CA LEU A 71 5.58 24.81 8.05
C LEU A 71 5.47 24.68 9.57
N LYS A 72 4.41 25.23 10.17
CA LYS A 72 4.14 25.08 11.60
C LYS A 72 3.96 23.61 11.98
N PHE A 73 3.18 22.84 11.21
CA PHE A 73 3.03 21.41 11.45
C PHE A 73 4.37 20.69 11.38
N ALA A 74 5.20 20.96 10.37
CA ALA A 74 6.53 20.38 10.25
C ALA A 74 7.42 20.67 11.48
N ILE A 75 7.40 21.90 12.00
CA ILE A 75 8.20 22.31 13.17
C ILE A 75 7.71 21.63 14.45
N GLU A 76 6.39 21.56 14.64
CA GLU A 76 5.77 21.02 15.86
C GLU A 76 5.73 19.49 15.89
N ASP A 77 5.92 18.82 14.75
CA ASP A 77 5.88 17.36 14.68
C ASP A 77 7.09 16.72 15.38
N GLU A 78 6.82 15.63 16.09
CA GLU A 78 7.85 14.81 16.71
C GLU A 78 8.51 13.89 15.67
N GLU A 79 7.76 13.51 14.63
CA GLU A 79 8.17 12.61 13.55
C GLU A 79 8.82 13.42 12.40
N GLU A 80 10.16 13.54 12.41
CA GLU A 80 10.91 14.33 11.43
C GLU A 80 10.69 13.86 9.98
N GLU A 81 10.33 12.60 9.78
CA GLU A 81 10.05 11.99 8.48
C GLU A 81 8.81 12.61 7.80
N LYS A 82 7.91 13.24 8.56
CA LYS A 82 6.69 13.87 8.03
C LYS A 82 6.95 15.23 7.39
N VAL A 83 8.16 15.80 7.53
CA VAL A 83 8.52 17.06 6.86
C VAL A 83 8.30 16.96 5.35
N ASP A 84 8.70 15.84 4.75
CA ASP A 84 8.52 15.59 3.31
C ASP A 84 7.02 15.56 2.95
N LEU A 85 6.19 14.93 3.77
CA LEU A 85 4.73 14.88 3.57
C LEU A 85 4.13 16.28 3.56
N TYR A 86 4.48 17.11 4.55
CA TYR A 86 3.97 18.48 4.64
C TYR A 86 4.38 19.32 3.42
N THR A 87 5.60 19.12 2.92
CA THR A 87 6.07 19.82 1.72
C THR A 87 5.31 19.37 0.46
N ASN A 88 5.03 18.07 0.32
CA ASN A 88 4.29 17.55 -0.83
C ASN A 88 2.82 18.00 -0.81
N VAL A 89 2.19 18.03 0.37
CA VAL A 89 0.84 18.57 0.56
C VAL A 89 0.79 20.05 0.18
N TYR A 90 1.81 20.83 0.56
CA TYR A 90 1.90 22.25 0.19
C TYR A 90 2.00 22.42 -1.33
N LYS A 91 2.93 21.69 -1.97
CA LYS A 91 3.09 21.71 -3.44
C LYS A 91 1.77 21.37 -4.13
N TYR A 92 1.08 20.33 -3.68
CA TYR A 92 -0.21 19.95 -4.26
C TYR A 92 -1.28 21.04 -4.11
N ILE A 93 -1.45 21.64 -2.93
CA ILE A 93 -2.43 22.72 -2.71
C ILE A 93 -2.08 23.94 -3.55
N ARG A 94 -0.80 24.29 -3.61
CA ARG A 94 -0.27 25.40 -4.39
C ARG A 94 -0.58 25.24 -5.88
N ASP A 95 -0.37 24.04 -6.41
CA ASP A 95 -0.57 23.72 -7.83
C ASP A 95 -2.06 23.53 -8.19
N ASN A 96 -2.93 23.30 -7.19
CA ASN A 96 -4.37 23.09 -7.35
C ASN A 96 -5.20 24.18 -6.66
N GLN A 97 -5.09 25.44 -7.10
CA GLN A 97 -5.69 26.60 -6.41
C GLN A 97 -7.21 26.56 -6.28
N HIS A 98 -7.89 25.80 -7.16
CA HIS A 98 -9.35 25.63 -7.17
C HIS A 98 -9.83 24.43 -6.34
N LEU A 99 -8.96 23.85 -5.50
CA LEU A 99 -9.30 22.72 -4.65
C LEU A 99 -10.48 23.06 -3.72
N GLU A 100 -11.46 22.15 -3.63
CA GLU A 100 -12.56 22.30 -2.68
C GLU A 100 -12.05 22.44 -1.24
N LYS A 101 -12.64 23.37 -0.49
CA LYS A 101 -12.27 23.66 0.90
C LYS A 101 -12.34 22.43 1.81
N SER A 102 -13.30 21.54 1.57
CA SER A 102 -13.46 20.25 2.27
C SER A 102 -12.27 19.34 2.03
N LEU A 103 -11.85 19.20 0.78
CA LEU A 103 -10.74 18.34 0.36
C LEU A 103 -9.40 18.87 0.87
N LYS A 104 -9.19 20.19 0.78
CA LYS A 104 -8.02 20.85 1.36
C LYS A 104 -7.89 20.59 2.86
N ARG A 105 -9.00 20.75 3.61
CA ARG A 105 -9.03 20.46 5.06
C ARG A 105 -8.75 18.99 5.35
N PHE A 106 -9.28 18.09 4.53
CA PHE A 106 -9.00 16.66 4.65
C PHE A 106 -7.49 16.38 4.49
N LEU A 107 -6.84 16.93 3.47
CA LEU A 107 -5.41 16.73 3.24
C LEU A 107 -4.54 17.28 4.38
N LEU A 108 -4.82 18.51 4.83
CA LEU A 108 -4.10 19.13 5.96
C LEU A 108 -4.27 18.30 7.24
N LYS A 109 -5.49 17.82 7.50
CA LYS A 109 -5.78 17.01 8.68
C LYS A 109 -5.12 15.63 8.59
N ALA A 110 -5.22 14.97 7.45
CA ALA A 110 -4.60 13.66 7.25
C ALA A 110 -3.07 13.72 7.38
N ALA A 111 -2.43 14.74 6.83
CA ALA A 111 -0.97 14.91 6.92
C ALA A 111 -0.51 15.10 8.37
N LYS A 112 -1.31 15.82 9.17
CA LYS A 112 -1.01 16.08 10.58
C LYS A 112 -1.30 14.87 11.47
N ASP A 113 -2.51 14.34 11.38
CA ASP A 113 -3.06 13.43 12.39
C ASP A 113 -2.71 11.96 12.16
N ILE A 114 -2.33 11.56 10.94
CA ILE A 114 -1.90 10.19 10.67
C ILE A 114 -0.43 10.06 11.12
N PRO A 115 -0.10 9.14 12.05
CA PRO A 115 1.27 8.91 12.46
C PRO A 115 2.09 8.34 11.31
N PHE A 116 3.39 8.62 11.31
CA PHE A 116 4.29 8.18 10.25
C PHE A 116 4.26 6.65 10.09
N SER A 117 4.16 5.90 11.20
CA SER A 117 4.05 4.42 11.15
C SER A 117 2.88 3.93 10.28
N ALA A 118 1.75 4.64 10.28
CA ALA A 118 0.60 4.33 9.44
C ALA A 118 0.80 4.83 8.00
N VAL A 119 1.42 6.00 7.83
CA VAL A 119 1.77 6.55 6.51
C VAL A 119 2.71 5.61 5.75
N GLU A 120 3.69 5.00 6.41
CA GLU A 120 4.65 4.07 5.81
C GLU A 120 4.01 2.80 5.21
N LEU A 121 2.79 2.45 5.62
CA LEU A 121 2.05 1.33 5.04
C LEU A 121 1.44 1.68 3.69
N LEU A 122 1.13 2.96 3.44
CA LEU A 122 0.42 3.40 2.23
C LEU A 122 1.15 3.03 0.93
N PRO A 123 2.46 3.27 0.76
CA PRO A 123 3.17 2.89 -0.46
C PRO A 123 3.14 1.38 -0.70
N LYS A 124 3.28 0.57 0.35
CA LYS A 124 3.23 -0.90 0.25
C LYS A 124 1.83 -1.36 -0.19
N ILE A 125 0.78 -0.81 0.42
CA ILE A 125 -0.62 -1.09 0.02
C ILE A 125 -0.84 -0.71 -1.45
N TYR A 126 -0.36 0.47 -1.88
CA TYR A 126 -0.48 0.91 -3.27
C TYR A 126 0.26 -0.01 -4.23
N ILE A 127 1.45 -0.49 -3.87
CA ILE A 127 2.21 -1.42 -4.70
C ILE A 127 1.44 -2.73 -4.86
N HIS A 128 0.88 -3.29 -3.78
CA HIS A 128 0.04 -4.49 -3.87
C HIS A 128 -1.28 -4.26 -4.62
N GLN A 129 -1.79 -3.03 -4.66
CA GLN A 129 -2.97 -2.67 -5.44
C GLN A 129 -2.67 -2.53 -6.93
N LYS A 130 -1.49 -2.00 -7.29
CA LYS A 130 -1.14 -1.63 -8.67
C LYS A 130 -0.36 -2.70 -9.42
N TYR A 131 0.43 -3.51 -8.71
CA TYR A 131 1.34 -4.47 -9.32
C TYR A 131 0.95 -5.90 -8.98
N HIS A 132 1.22 -6.82 -9.91
CA HIS A 132 1.06 -8.26 -9.67
C HIS A 132 2.23 -8.81 -8.83
N THR A 133 2.11 -8.70 -7.51
CA THR A 133 3.17 -9.05 -6.56
C THR A 133 3.30 -10.57 -6.33
N LYS A 134 4.52 -11.07 -6.12
CA LYS A 134 4.78 -12.51 -6.05
C LYS A 134 4.29 -13.23 -4.79
N LEU A 135 4.23 -12.53 -3.65
CA LEU A 135 4.06 -13.18 -2.34
C LEU A 135 2.64 -13.12 -1.78
N LYS A 136 1.94 -11.99 -1.96
CA LYS A 136 0.59 -11.78 -1.42
C LYS A 136 -0.19 -10.91 -2.37
N ASN A 137 -1.42 -11.29 -2.72
CA ASN A 137 -2.33 -10.35 -3.37
C ASN A 137 -2.74 -9.25 -2.37
N LEU A 138 -3.40 -8.20 -2.85
CA LEU A 138 -3.84 -7.07 -2.02
C LEU A 138 -4.66 -7.50 -0.80
N ASN A 139 -5.61 -8.42 -0.97
CA ASN A 139 -6.52 -8.85 0.09
C ASN A 139 -5.76 -9.58 1.22
N ASP A 140 -4.83 -10.48 0.88
CA ASP A 140 -4.06 -11.22 1.89
C ASP A 140 -2.99 -10.35 2.54
N TYR A 141 -2.44 -9.41 1.78
CA TYR A 141 -1.54 -8.39 2.32
C TYR A 141 -2.27 -7.56 3.38
N LEU A 142 -3.43 -6.99 3.03
CA LEU A 142 -4.26 -6.25 3.97
C LEU A 142 -4.66 -7.12 5.17
N GLN A 143 -5.15 -8.34 4.95
CA GLN A 143 -5.48 -9.25 6.05
C GLN A 143 -4.30 -9.47 7.00
N SER A 144 -3.08 -9.60 6.48
CA SER A 144 -1.89 -9.71 7.32
C SER A 144 -1.58 -8.43 8.09
N LEU A 145 -1.78 -7.26 7.48
CA LEU A 145 -1.65 -5.97 8.16
C LEU A 145 -2.67 -5.82 9.31
N TYR A 146 -3.92 -6.21 9.13
CA TYR A 146 -4.91 -6.18 10.23
C TYR A 146 -4.52 -7.07 11.42
N LYS A 147 -3.72 -8.12 11.18
CA LYS A 147 -3.23 -9.00 12.25
C LYS A 147 -1.99 -8.44 12.96
N SER A 148 -1.10 -7.78 12.23
CA SER A 148 0.20 -7.32 12.77
C SER A 148 0.24 -5.85 13.16
N ASN A 149 -0.69 -5.02 12.65
CA ASN A 149 -0.67 -3.55 12.71
C ASN A 149 -2.08 -2.99 13.00
N ASP A 150 -2.75 -3.52 14.03
CA ASP A 150 -4.15 -3.16 14.37
C ASP A 150 -4.33 -1.65 14.61
N TYR A 151 -3.35 -1.02 15.26
CA TYR A 151 -3.37 0.43 15.52
C TYR A 151 -3.30 1.25 14.22
N GLU A 152 -2.31 1.01 13.37
CA GLU A 152 -2.15 1.73 12.11
C GLU A 152 -3.33 1.48 11.17
N THR A 153 -3.76 0.22 11.03
CA THR A 153 -4.89 -0.12 10.16
C THR A 153 -6.18 0.54 10.61
N SER A 154 -6.44 0.62 11.92
CA SER A 154 -7.58 1.36 12.48
C SER A 154 -7.54 2.86 12.12
N ILE A 155 -6.37 3.48 12.11
CA ILE A 155 -6.22 4.89 11.69
C ILE A 155 -6.53 5.03 10.19
N LEU A 156 -5.98 4.15 9.36
CA LEU A 156 -6.22 4.19 7.91
C LEU A 156 -7.71 3.98 7.58
N GLU A 157 -8.43 3.13 8.34
CA GLU A 157 -9.88 2.96 8.23
C GLU A 157 -10.66 4.22 8.62
N ASN A 158 -10.28 4.90 9.69
CA ASN A 158 -10.92 6.15 10.11
C ASN A 158 -10.83 7.25 9.04
N TYR A 159 -9.74 7.25 8.26
CA TYR A 159 -9.57 8.13 7.10
C TYR A 159 -10.19 7.58 5.80
N LYS A 160 -10.88 6.45 5.86
CA LYS A 160 -11.52 5.77 4.71
C LYS A 160 -10.53 5.44 3.59
N LEU A 161 -9.29 5.12 3.95
CA LEU A 161 -8.23 4.77 3.01
C LEU A 161 -8.28 3.29 2.70
N ILE A 162 -8.42 2.48 3.75
CA ILE A 162 -8.69 1.05 3.67
C ILE A 162 -10.01 0.75 4.38
N ASN A 163 -10.56 -0.43 4.12
CA ASN A 163 -11.79 -0.86 4.75
C ASN A 163 -11.92 -2.38 4.73
N ASN A 164 -12.34 -2.95 5.86
CA ASN A 164 -12.88 -4.31 5.89
C ASN A 164 -14.38 -4.27 5.50
N GLY A 165 -14.72 -4.94 4.41
CA GLY A 165 -16.11 -5.16 4.01
C GLY A 165 -16.55 -6.55 4.49
N ARG A 166 -17.59 -6.62 5.34
CA ARG A 166 -18.35 -7.86 5.51
C ARG A 166 -19.38 -7.95 4.40
N GLY A 167 -19.14 -8.81 3.41
CA GLY A 167 -20.24 -9.31 2.58
C GLY A 167 -21.23 -10.04 3.49
N ALA A 168 -22.53 -9.85 3.29
CA ALA A 168 -23.58 -10.34 4.19
C ALA A 168 -23.48 -11.85 4.52
N PHE A 169 -22.84 -12.65 3.66
CA PHE A 169 -22.59 -14.08 3.83
C PHE A 169 -21.25 -14.56 3.21
N GLY A 170 -20.23 -13.69 3.10
CA GLY A 170 -18.96 -14.00 2.43
C GLY A 170 -17.72 -13.84 3.32
N PRO A 171 -16.54 -14.33 2.89
CA PRO A 171 -15.27 -14.06 3.58
C PRO A 171 -15.03 -12.54 3.66
N ILE A 172 -14.31 -12.09 4.70
CA ILE A 172 -13.95 -10.67 4.86
C ILE A 172 -13.16 -10.24 3.63
N GLN A 173 -13.65 -9.24 2.90
CA GLN A 173 -12.93 -8.62 1.79
C GLN A 173 -12.33 -7.32 2.26
N TYR A 174 -11.01 -7.23 2.19
CA TYR A 174 -10.26 -6.03 2.48
C TYR A 174 -10.08 -5.24 1.20
N ASN A 175 -10.48 -3.97 1.23
CA ASN A 175 -10.50 -3.10 0.07
C ASN A 175 -9.77 -1.79 0.35
N VAL A 176 -9.46 -1.11 -0.74
CA VAL A 176 -8.85 0.21 -0.75
C VAL A 176 -9.79 1.18 -1.43
N SER A 177 -9.98 2.35 -0.83
CA SER A 177 -10.84 3.40 -1.36
C SER A 177 -10.22 4.07 -2.58
N LYS A 178 -10.69 3.74 -3.79
CA LYS A 178 -10.15 4.30 -5.04
C LYS A 178 -10.09 5.84 -5.06
N LYS A 179 -11.03 6.53 -4.38
CA LYS A 179 -11.07 8.00 -4.36
C LYS A 179 -10.07 8.60 -3.37
N TYR A 180 -10.14 8.20 -2.09
CA TYR A 180 -9.34 8.85 -1.04
C TYR A 180 -7.92 8.31 -0.96
N PHE A 181 -7.74 7.01 -1.18
CA PHE A 181 -6.43 6.39 -1.11
C PHE A 181 -5.51 6.89 -2.23
N THR A 182 -5.97 6.86 -3.48
CA THR A 182 -5.20 7.35 -4.63
C THR A 182 -4.81 8.80 -4.46
N LEU A 183 -5.76 9.64 -4.00
CA LEU A 183 -5.47 11.05 -3.71
C LEU A 183 -4.37 11.19 -2.65
N ILE A 184 -4.47 10.48 -1.51
CA ILE A 184 -3.43 10.57 -0.48
C ILE A 184 -2.09 10.09 -1.01
N ILE A 185 -2.05 8.98 -1.76
CA ILE A 185 -0.82 8.47 -2.36
C ILE A 185 -0.16 9.52 -3.25
N ASP A 186 -0.92 10.13 -4.16
CA ASP A 186 -0.39 11.11 -5.10
C ASP A 186 0.06 12.42 -4.42
N VAL A 187 -0.59 12.79 -3.30
CA VAL A 187 -0.27 14.01 -2.55
C VAL A 187 0.88 13.81 -1.58
N PHE A 188 0.96 12.66 -0.90
CA PHE A 188 1.94 12.43 0.16
C PHE A 188 3.29 12.00 -0.41
N PHE A 189 3.30 11.30 -1.54
CA PHE A 189 4.49 10.68 -2.09
C PHE A 189 4.71 11.11 -3.55
N GLY A 190 5.93 11.50 -3.89
CA GLY A 190 6.34 11.63 -5.29
C GLY A 190 6.38 10.27 -6.00
N LYS A 191 6.25 10.26 -7.33
CA LYS A 191 6.19 9.03 -8.13
C LYS A 191 7.45 8.17 -7.98
N GLU A 192 8.59 8.82 -7.80
CA GLU A 192 9.91 8.22 -7.53
C GLU A 192 9.97 7.49 -6.18
N ASN A 193 9.06 7.78 -5.26
CA ASN A 193 9.02 7.19 -3.92
C ASN A 193 8.14 5.94 -3.82
N ILE A 194 7.42 5.57 -4.88
CA ILE A 194 6.49 4.44 -4.87
C ILE A 194 6.88 3.41 -5.94
N ILE A 195 8.03 2.76 -5.72
CA ILE A 195 8.52 1.66 -6.56
C ILE A 195 8.67 0.38 -5.74
N PRO A 196 8.31 -0.79 -6.29
CA PRO A 196 8.41 -2.07 -5.57
C PRO A 196 9.78 -2.35 -4.94
N GLU A 197 10.85 -2.01 -5.66
CA GLU A 197 12.24 -2.26 -5.27
C GLU A 197 12.61 -1.55 -3.96
N LYS A 198 12.12 -0.32 -3.74
CA LYS A 198 12.38 0.47 -2.53
C LYS A 198 11.84 -0.21 -1.27
N TYR A 199 10.79 -1.01 -1.41
CA TYR A 199 10.12 -1.70 -0.32
C TYR A 199 10.42 -3.20 -0.26
N GLY A 200 11.35 -3.69 -1.10
CA GLY A 200 11.68 -5.12 -1.18
C GLY A 200 10.51 -5.99 -1.67
N ILE A 201 9.58 -5.41 -2.45
CA ILE A 201 8.42 -6.14 -2.97
C ILE A 201 8.74 -6.68 -4.35
N GLU A 202 8.70 -8.00 -4.50
CA GLU A 202 8.88 -8.64 -5.79
C GLU A 202 7.60 -8.61 -6.63
N VAL A 203 7.74 -8.21 -7.90
CA VAL A 203 6.65 -8.12 -8.88
C VAL A 203 6.91 -9.07 -10.04
N TRP A 204 5.86 -9.72 -10.55
CA TRP A 204 5.90 -10.46 -11.79
C TRP A 204 6.02 -9.51 -12.98
N LYS A 205 7.17 -9.55 -13.67
CA LYS A 205 7.38 -8.75 -14.90
C LYS A 205 6.54 -9.27 -16.08
N ASN A 206 6.35 -10.58 -16.14
CA ASN A 206 5.51 -11.26 -17.12
C ASN A 206 4.48 -12.10 -16.37
N LYS A 207 3.22 -12.01 -16.78
CA LYS A 207 2.14 -12.86 -16.25
C LYS A 207 2.16 -14.21 -16.95
N HIS A 208 2.34 -15.28 -16.19
CA HIS A 208 2.39 -16.64 -16.69
C HIS A 208 1.52 -17.56 -15.83
N ALA A 209 0.56 -18.26 -16.43
CA ALA A 209 -0.31 -19.20 -15.76
C ALA A 209 0.11 -20.65 -16.06
N ILE A 210 -0.06 -21.54 -15.08
CA ILE A 210 -0.03 -22.98 -15.31
C ILE A 210 -1.43 -23.56 -15.12
N ILE A 211 -1.87 -24.37 -16.06
CA ILE A 211 -3.12 -25.14 -16.01
C ILE A 211 -2.76 -26.59 -15.68
N LEU A 212 -3.11 -27.03 -14.49
CA LEU A 212 -2.94 -28.40 -14.05
C LEU A 212 -4.16 -29.23 -14.45
N SER A 213 -3.95 -30.19 -15.34
CA SER A 213 -4.99 -31.07 -15.84
C SER A 213 -4.45 -32.48 -16.12
N GLU A 214 -5.35 -33.47 -16.09
CA GLU A 214 -5.08 -34.80 -16.62
C GLU A 214 -5.11 -34.82 -18.16
N ASP A 215 -5.84 -33.88 -18.79
CA ASP A 215 -5.81 -33.63 -20.23
C ASP A 215 -4.68 -32.64 -20.59
N VAL A 216 -3.53 -33.18 -20.98
CA VAL A 216 -2.33 -32.40 -21.34
C VAL A 216 -2.48 -31.71 -22.71
N PHE A 217 -3.25 -32.30 -23.62
CA PHE A 217 -3.51 -31.71 -24.93
C PHE A 217 -4.43 -30.49 -24.79
N GLY A 218 -5.27 -30.50 -23.76
CA GLY A 218 -6.11 -29.38 -23.39
C GLY A 218 -7.15 -29.08 -24.46
N GLU A 219 -7.69 -30.15 -25.03
CA GLU A 219 -8.71 -30.15 -26.07
C GLU A 219 -10.11 -30.26 -25.46
N GLU A 220 -10.23 -30.84 -24.27
CA GLU A 220 -11.50 -31.00 -23.57
C GLU A 220 -11.81 -29.82 -22.64
N GLU A 221 -13.11 -29.50 -22.52
CA GLU A 221 -13.58 -28.55 -21.52
C GLU A 221 -13.19 -29.01 -20.11
N PRO A 222 -12.79 -28.11 -19.19
CA PRO A 222 -12.88 -26.65 -19.29
C PRO A 222 -11.67 -25.93 -19.91
N ILE A 223 -10.70 -26.66 -20.46
CA ILE A 223 -9.38 -26.09 -20.79
C ILE A 223 -9.44 -25.04 -21.92
N PRO A 224 -10.15 -25.25 -23.05
CA PRO A 224 -10.31 -24.23 -24.08
C PRO A 224 -10.89 -22.91 -23.55
N LEU A 225 -11.88 -22.97 -22.65
CA LEU A 225 -12.45 -21.77 -22.03
C LEU A 225 -11.43 -21.03 -21.16
N ILE A 226 -10.65 -21.76 -20.36
CA ILE A 226 -9.57 -21.18 -19.53
C ILE A 226 -8.52 -20.51 -20.42
N LYS A 227 -8.05 -21.22 -21.46
CA LYS A 227 -7.07 -20.71 -22.45
C LYS A 227 -7.56 -19.40 -23.07
N LYS A 228 -8.84 -19.35 -23.46
CA LYS A 228 -9.47 -18.14 -24.01
C LYS A 228 -9.44 -16.97 -23.02
N ILE A 229 -9.84 -17.20 -21.76
CA ILE A 229 -9.85 -16.15 -20.72
C ILE A 229 -8.44 -15.62 -20.47
N LEU A 230 -7.44 -16.49 -20.37
CA LEU A 230 -6.05 -16.07 -20.16
C LEU A 230 -5.50 -15.28 -21.36
N TYR A 231 -5.81 -15.73 -22.58
CA TYR A 231 -5.43 -15.02 -23.81
C TYR A 231 -6.05 -13.62 -23.88
N GLU A 232 -7.35 -13.49 -23.57
CA GLU A 232 -8.05 -12.20 -23.54
C GLU A 232 -7.42 -11.21 -22.54
N ASN A 233 -6.75 -11.72 -21.49
CA ASN A 233 -6.07 -10.91 -20.47
C ASN A 233 -4.55 -10.80 -20.70
N SER A 234 -4.03 -11.20 -21.87
CA SER A 234 -2.59 -11.16 -22.20
C SER A 234 -1.71 -11.95 -21.22
N ILE A 235 -2.22 -13.06 -20.69
CA ILE A 235 -1.49 -13.95 -19.78
C ILE A 235 -0.97 -15.14 -20.57
N GLN A 236 0.35 -15.36 -20.54
CA GLN A 236 0.96 -16.56 -21.11
C GLN A 236 0.51 -17.78 -20.31
N TYR A 237 0.45 -18.96 -20.92
CA TYR A 237 0.07 -20.16 -20.20
C TYR A 237 0.70 -21.45 -20.71
N GLU A 238 0.82 -22.42 -19.81
CA GLU A 238 1.21 -23.80 -20.08
C GLU A 238 0.17 -24.77 -19.50
N VAL A 239 -0.05 -25.92 -20.16
CA VAL A 239 -0.88 -27.01 -19.64
C VAL A 239 0.03 -28.16 -19.26
N LEU A 240 0.00 -28.55 -17.98
CA LEU A 240 0.87 -29.59 -17.43
C LEU A 240 0.07 -30.55 -16.54
N THR A 241 0.63 -31.74 -16.33
CA THR A 241 0.12 -32.68 -15.33
C THR A 241 0.58 -32.29 -13.93
N TYR A 242 0.01 -32.93 -12.90
CA TYR A 242 0.29 -32.64 -11.49
C TYR A 242 1.70 -33.03 -10.98
N GLN A 243 2.74 -33.11 -11.82
CA GLN A 243 4.05 -33.66 -11.43
C GLN A 243 5.23 -32.74 -11.75
N ASN A 244 6.16 -32.61 -10.78
CA ASN A 244 7.47 -31.95 -10.89
C ASN A 244 7.48 -30.54 -11.51
N ILE A 245 6.59 -29.68 -11.03
CA ILE A 245 6.50 -28.29 -11.49
C ILE A 245 7.28 -27.36 -10.55
N ASP A 246 8.14 -26.53 -11.13
CA ASP A 246 8.70 -25.37 -10.44
C ASP A 246 7.70 -24.20 -10.50
N PHE A 247 6.90 -24.09 -9.45
CA PHE A 247 5.84 -23.08 -9.34
C PHE A 247 6.36 -21.65 -9.24
N ASN A 248 7.65 -21.45 -8.95
CA ASN A 248 8.26 -20.13 -8.84
C ASN A 248 8.36 -19.38 -10.17
N ASN A 249 7.99 -20.02 -11.28
CA ASN A 249 7.96 -19.41 -12.61
C ASN A 249 6.56 -18.96 -13.03
N TYR A 250 5.52 -19.25 -12.23
CA TYR A 250 4.13 -19.01 -12.59
C TYR A 250 3.47 -18.02 -11.65
N SER A 251 2.88 -16.99 -12.27
CA SER A 251 2.11 -15.95 -11.61
C SER A 251 0.65 -16.31 -11.40
N TYR A 252 0.17 -17.46 -11.92
CA TYR A 252 -1.16 -18.05 -11.70
C TYR A 252 -1.10 -19.57 -11.75
N ILE A 253 -1.85 -20.26 -10.88
CA ILE A 253 -1.96 -21.72 -10.87
C ILE A 253 -3.43 -22.09 -10.93
N ILE A 254 -3.84 -22.80 -11.99
CA ILE A 254 -5.23 -23.16 -12.23
C ILE A 254 -5.33 -24.69 -12.17
N CYS A 255 -6.06 -25.22 -11.19
CA CYS A 255 -6.23 -26.65 -11.02
C CYS A 255 -7.61 -27.08 -11.57
N VAL A 256 -7.62 -27.96 -12.56
CA VAL A 256 -8.86 -28.55 -13.09
C VAL A 256 -9.31 -29.68 -12.17
N VAL A 257 -10.46 -29.48 -11.53
CA VAL A 257 -11.06 -30.41 -10.57
C VAL A 257 -12.06 -31.30 -11.27
N THR A 258 -11.76 -32.59 -11.27
CA THR A 258 -12.61 -33.69 -11.73
C THR A 258 -13.00 -34.57 -10.54
N ASN A 259 -13.96 -35.48 -10.74
CA ASN A 259 -14.32 -36.44 -9.70
C ASN A 259 -13.15 -37.40 -9.38
N SER A 260 -12.26 -37.66 -10.33
CA SER A 260 -11.11 -38.55 -10.16
C SER A 260 -9.99 -37.95 -9.30
N ASN A 261 -9.81 -36.63 -9.35
CA ASN A 261 -8.68 -35.95 -8.72
C ASN A 261 -9.07 -35.03 -7.54
N TYR A 262 -10.34 -35.02 -7.13
CA TYR A 262 -10.89 -34.09 -6.14
C TYR A 262 -10.07 -34.03 -4.83
N ASP A 263 -9.80 -35.20 -4.23
CA ASP A 263 -9.07 -35.28 -2.96
C ASP A 263 -7.61 -34.86 -3.14
N SER A 264 -6.99 -35.23 -4.26
CA SER A 264 -5.62 -34.86 -4.59
C SER A 264 -5.46 -33.35 -4.74
N VAL A 265 -6.39 -32.69 -5.45
CA VAL A 265 -6.39 -31.24 -5.65
C VAL A 265 -6.72 -30.48 -4.36
N ASN A 266 -7.58 -31.03 -3.51
CA ASN A 266 -7.93 -30.39 -2.23
C ASN A 266 -6.87 -30.56 -1.15
N ASN A 267 -6.18 -31.70 -1.13
CA ASN A 267 -5.08 -31.96 -0.21
C ASN A 267 -3.72 -31.58 -0.79
N PHE A 268 -3.69 -30.93 -1.96
CA PHE A 268 -2.49 -30.50 -2.64
C PHE A 268 -1.74 -29.47 -1.78
N LYS A 269 -0.72 -29.94 -1.06
CA LYS A 269 0.17 -29.11 -0.24
C LYS A 269 1.41 -28.80 -1.03
N LEU A 270 1.55 -27.55 -1.44
CA LEU A 270 2.79 -27.03 -1.99
C LEU A 270 3.60 -26.41 -0.86
N ASP A 271 4.59 -27.15 -0.38
CA ASP A 271 5.48 -26.71 0.70
C ASP A 271 6.21 -25.40 0.35
N ASN A 272 6.34 -25.09 -0.95
CA ASN A 272 6.91 -23.82 -1.46
C ASN A 272 5.87 -22.71 -1.72
N LEU A 273 4.57 -22.97 -1.60
CA LEU A 273 3.49 -22.00 -1.82
C LEU A 273 2.55 -21.83 -0.63
N GLN A 274 2.94 -22.28 0.57
CA GLN A 274 2.12 -22.14 1.79
C GLN A 274 1.70 -20.70 2.11
N TYR A 275 2.25 -19.70 1.40
CA TYR A 275 1.90 -18.29 1.53
C TYR A 275 1.32 -17.64 0.26
N ASN A 276 1.10 -18.39 -0.83
CA ASN A 276 0.73 -17.82 -2.13
C ASN A 276 -0.71 -18.16 -2.55
N THR A 277 -1.56 -17.15 -2.64
CA THR A 277 -3.03 -17.23 -2.81
C THR A 277 -3.51 -17.27 -4.26
N ILE A 278 -2.66 -17.78 -5.14
CA ILE A 278 -2.81 -17.69 -6.59
C ILE A 278 -3.31 -19.02 -7.20
N ILE A 279 -3.70 -19.98 -6.36
CA ILE A 279 -4.33 -21.22 -6.80
C ILE A 279 -5.82 -20.96 -7.04
N LYS A 280 -6.30 -21.26 -8.26
CA LYS A 280 -7.71 -21.19 -8.64
C LYS A 280 -8.17 -22.58 -9.05
N LYS A 281 -9.15 -23.13 -8.33
CA LYS A 281 -9.75 -24.43 -8.62
C LYS A 281 -10.95 -24.22 -9.53
N VAL A 282 -11.01 -24.96 -10.63
CA VAL A 282 -12.09 -24.83 -11.63
C VAL A 282 -12.68 -26.20 -11.93
N THR A 283 -13.97 -26.25 -12.26
CA THR A 283 -14.66 -27.51 -12.54
C THR A 283 -15.81 -27.33 -13.54
N LEU A 284 -16.33 -28.44 -14.04
CA LEU A 284 -17.59 -28.52 -14.78
C LEU A 284 -18.73 -29.17 -13.98
N SER A 285 -18.48 -29.63 -12.75
CA SER A 285 -19.46 -30.34 -11.91
C SER A 285 -19.92 -29.50 -10.72
N ASN A 286 -21.20 -29.61 -10.38
CA ASN A 286 -21.79 -28.96 -9.20
C ASN A 286 -21.60 -29.76 -7.90
N ASN A 287 -21.04 -30.97 -7.97
CA ASN A 287 -21.12 -31.94 -6.89
C ASN A 287 -19.97 -31.81 -5.87
N PHE A 288 -19.27 -30.68 -5.87
CA PHE A 288 -18.10 -30.47 -5.04
C PHE A 288 -18.41 -29.58 -3.83
N PRO A 289 -18.22 -30.09 -2.60
CA PRO A 289 -18.42 -29.28 -1.40
C PRO A 289 -17.26 -28.31 -1.24
N ASN A 290 -17.42 -27.05 -1.69
CA ASN A 290 -16.75 -25.82 -1.19
C ASN A 290 -17.04 -24.62 -2.12
N SER A 291 -17.22 -23.42 -1.54
CA SER A 291 -17.47 -22.17 -2.29
C SER A 291 -16.23 -21.59 -3.01
N GLU A 292 -15.07 -22.24 -2.87
CA GLU A 292 -13.80 -21.81 -3.45
C GLU A 292 -13.48 -22.45 -4.81
N VAL A 293 -14.33 -23.34 -5.32
CA VAL A 293 -14.20 -23.94 -6.66
C VAL A 293 -15.14 -23.23 -7.64
N PHE A 294 -14.60 -22.67 -8.73
CA PHE A 294 -15.41 -22.05 -9.78
C PHE A 294 -16.04 -23.11 -10.66
N ASN A 295 -17.37 -23.14 -10.78
CA ASN A 295 -18.03 -24.00 -11.75
C ASN A 295 -18.20 -23.27 -13.09
N LEU A 296 -17.39 -23.65 -14.07
CA LEU A 296 -17.36 -23.03 -15.41
C LEU A 296 -18.54 -23.42 -16.30
N THR A 297 -19.55 -24.13 -15.78
CA THR A 297 -20.88 -24.24 -16.40
C THR A 297 -21.84 -23.13 -15.99
N LYS A 298 -21.50 -22.32 -14.97
CA LYS A 298 -22.31 -21.21 -14.45
C LYS A 298 -21.71 -19.87 -14.88
N ASN A 299 -22.52 -19.04 -15.52
CA ASN A 299 -22.09 -17.71 -15.97
C ASN A 299 -21.54 -16.83 -14.84
N ASP A 300 -22.12 -16.89 -13.64
CA ASP A 300 -21.64 -16.11 -12.49
C ASP A 300 -20.22 -16.50 -12.08
N ASP A 301 -19.90 -17.79 -12.05
CA ASP A 301 -18.56 -18.27 -11.72
C ASP A 301 -17.56 -18.01 -12.86
N ILE A 302 -17.99 -18.06 -14.13
CA ILE A 302 -17.18 -17.62 -15.27
C ILE A 302 -16.82 -16.14 -15.14
N ASN A 303 -17.78 -15.28 -14.81
CA ASN A 303 -17.55 -13.85 -14.66
C ASN A 303 -16.60 -13.57 -13.49
N ARG A 304 -16.84 -14.21 -12.34
CA ARG A 304 -15.92 -14.11 -11.18
C ARG A 304 -14.52 -14.62 -11.50
N PHE A 305 -14.40 -15.68 -12.31
CA PHE A 305 -13.10 -16.19 -12.74
C PHE A 305 -12.41 -15.21 -13.70
N LYS A 306 -13.14 -14.55 -14.61
CA LYS A 306 -12.59 -13.48 -15.46
C LYS A 306 -12.07 -12.31 -14.63
N GLU A 307 -12.82 -11.89 -13.61
CA GLU A 307 -12.43 -10.82 -12.69
C GLU A 307 -11.11 -11.11 -11.95
N VAL A 308 -10.71 -12.38 -11.78
CA VAL A 308 -9.41 -12.73 -11.19
C VAL A 308 -8.23 -12.29 -12.07
N PHE A 309 -8.44 -12.24 -13.38
CA PHE A 309 -7.39 -11.93 -14.36
C PHE A 309 -7.49 -10.52 -14.95
N SER A 310 -8.61 -9.84 -14.69
CA SER A 310 -8.83 -8.45 -15.07
C SER A 310 -8.15 -7.53 -14.07
N ASP A 311 -7.01 -6.96 -14.46
CA ASP A 311 -6.39 -5.81 -13.77
C ASP A 311 -7.18 -4.51 -14.05
#